data_AF-A0AAN8TPQ5-F1
#
_entry.id   AF-A0AAN8TPQ5-F1
#
_cell.length_a   1.000
_cell.length_b   1.000
_cell.length_c   1.000
_cell.angle_alpha   90.00
_cell.angle_beta   90.00
_cell.angle_gamma   90.00
#
_symmetry.space_group_name_H-M   'P 1'
#
loop_
_entity.id
_entity.type
_entity.pdbx_description
1 polymer ?
#
loop_
_entity_poly.entity_id
_entity_poly.type
_entity_poly.pdbx_seq_one_letter_code
_entity_poly.pdbx_strand_id
1 'polypeptide(L)'
;MWCKDIHFEINFLVWRIWKGRIATEDNLKRMKVNIASTCYCCEIFEEETIAYLFLTSLIAQKLCRKFATYASVQMQGGLKQMIQSW
;
A
#
# COMPACT_ATOMS: atom_id res chain seq x y z
N MET A 1 -13.11 6.11 5.47
CA MET A 1 -13.32 6.46 4.06
C MET A 1 -14.05 5.29 3.43
N TRP A 2 -15.26 5.50 2.91
CA TRP A 2 -16.11 4.45 2.33
C TRP A 2 -16.62 4.96 0.98
N CYS A 3 -16.29 4.28 -0.10
CA CYS A 3 -16.68 4.66 -1.46
C CYS A 3 -17.86 3.79 -1.91
N LYS A 4 -19.02 4.41 -2.21
CA LYS A 4 -20.24 3.69 -2.57
C LYS A 4 -20.09 2.82 -3.83
N ASP A 5 -19.26 3.25 -4.78
CA ASP A 5 -19.07 2.58 -6.07
C ASP A 5 -17.97 1.51 -6.05
N ILE A 6 -17.39 1.25 -4.88
CA ILE A 6 -16.33 0.26 -4.69
C ILE A 6 -16.88 -0.94 -3.93
N HIS A 7 -16.48 -2.13 -4.36
CA HIS A 7 -16.77 -3.39 -3.70
C HIS A 7 -16.42 -3.36 -2.20
N PHE A 8 -17.27 -3.97 -1.37
CA PHE A 8 -17.12 -3.96 0.09
C PHE A 8 -15.76 -4.47 0.53
N GLU A 9 -15.21 -5.46 -0.15
CA GLU A 9 -13.92 -6.09 0.14
C GLU A 9 -12.77 -5.09 0.06
N ILE A 10 -12.77 -4.23 -0.97
CA ILE A 10 -11.73 -3.22 -1.18
C ILE A 10 -11.88 -2.10 -0.15
N ASN A 11 -13.11 -1.64 0.07
CA ASN A 11 -13.42 -0.68 1.11
C ASN A 11 -12.95 -1.19 2.49
N PHE A 12 -13.26 -2.44 2.83
CA PHE A 12 -12.88 -3.07 4.09
C PHE A 12 -11.36 -3.21 4.23
N LEU A 13 -10.67 -3.58 3.16
CA LEU A 13 -9.21 -3.61 3.12
C LEU A 13 -8.62 -2.22 3.43
N VAL A 14 -9.09 -1.18 2.74
CA VAL A 14 -8.64 0.21 2.96
C VAL A 14 -8.91 0.66 4.39
N TRP A 15 -10.05 0.30 4.97
CA TRP A 15 -10.35 0.59 6.37
C TRP A 15 -9.41 -0.14 7.33
N ARG A 16 -9.07 -1.41 7.07
CA ARG A 16 -8.08 -2.14 7.88
C ARG A 16 -6.69 -1.52 7.78
N ILE A 17 -6.28 -1.09 6.59
CA ILE A 17 -5.03 -0.36 6.36
C ILE A 17 -5.02 0.92 7.20
N TRP A 18 -6.07 1.74 7.09
CA TRP A 18 -6.20 2.99 7.85
C TRP A 18 -6.16 2.78 9.36
N LYS A 19 -6.79 1.71 9.86
CA LYS A 19 -6.81 1.38 11.29
C LYS A 19 -5.54 0.70 11.79
N GLY A 20 -4.53 0.49 10.95
CA GLY A 20 -3.31 -0.23 11.32
C GLY A 20 -3.58 -1.67 11.73
N ARG A 21 -4.63 -2.29 11.17
CA ARG A 21 -5.03 -3.69 11.46
C ARG A 21 -4.48 -4.69 10.44
N ILE A 22 -3.45 -4.28 9.70
CA ILE A 22 -2.66 -5.17 8.86
C ILE A 22 -1.36 -5.43 9.58
N ALA A 23 -0.96 -6.70 9.59
CA ALA A 23 0.28 -7.18 10.19
C ALA A 23 1.47 -6.72 9.35
N THR A 24 1.75 -5.43 9.40
CA THR A 24 2.98 -4.81 8.91
C THR A 24 3.92 -4.59 10.09
N GLU A 25 5.21 -4.54 9.82
CA GLU A 25 6.24 -4.36 10.85
C GLU A 25 5.95 -3.18 11.79
N ASP A 26 5.51 -2.04 11.25
CA ASP A 26 5.16 -0.85 12.03
C ASP A 26 4.00 -1.09 13.01
N ASN A 27 2.99 -1.86 12.61
CA ASN A 27 1.88 -2.22 13.50
C ASN A 27 2.27 -3.31 14.50
N LEU A 28 3.13 -4.25 14.11
CA LEU A 28 3.62 -5.32 14.97
C LEU A 28 4.56 -4.76 16.05
N LYS A 29 5.46 -3.82 15.70
CA LYS A 29 6.26 -3.04 16.65
C LYS A 29 5.38 -2.29 17.65
N ARG A 30 4.29 -1.65 17.19
CA ARG A 30 3.30 -1.00 18.08
C ARG A 30 2.62 -1.99 19.03
N MET A 31 2.43 -3.23 18.60
CA MET A 31 1.91 -4.33 19.42
C MET A 31 2.99 -5.00 20.29
N LYS A 32 4.21 -4.45 20.37
CA LYS A 32 5.37 -5.01 21.08
C LYS A 32 5.85 -6.37 20.54
N VAL A 33 5.51 -6.68 19.29
CA VAL A 33 6.02 -7.86 18.57
C VAL A 33 7.21 -7.41 17.72
N ASN A 34 8.40 -7.89 18.08
CA ASN A 34 9.63 -7.52 17.37
C ASN A 34 9.93 -8.55 16.27
N ILE A 35 10.10 -8.09 15.03
CA ILE A 35 10.30 -8.93 13.84
C ILE A 35 11.52 -8.39 13.11
N ALA A 36 12.28 -9.26 12.43
CA ALA A 36 13.39 -8.84 11.58
C ALA A 36 12.85 -7.90 10.48
N SER A 37 13.41 -6.69 10.46
CA SER A 37 12.95 -5.55 9.66
C SER A 37 13.33 -5.68 8.20
N THR A 38 12.80 -6.68 7.52
CA THR A 38 13.17 -6.98 6.15
C THR A 38 11.92 -7.28 5.33
N CYS A 39 11.58 -6.35 4.44
CA CYS A 39 10.57 -6.58 3.42
C CYS A 39 11.03 -7.69 2.45
N TYR A 40 10.39 -8.85 2.50
CA TYR A 40 10.68 -9.96 1.58
C TYR A 40 10.10 -9.78 0.16
N CYS A 41 9.23 -8.78 -0.02
CA CYS A 41 8.62 -8.46 -1.31
C CYS A 41 9.58 -7.75 -2.28
N CYS A 42 10.71 -7.24 -1.79
CA CYS A 42 11.65 -6.44 -2.56
C CYS A 42 13.06 -7.03 -2.47
N GLU A 43 13.81 -6.96 -3.57
CA GLU A 43 15.21 -7.42 -3.60
C GLU A 43 16.13 -6.55 -2.75
N ILE A 44 15.69 -5.34 -2.42
CA ILE A 44 16.37 -4.40 -1.52
C ILE A 44 15.67 -4.49 -0.16
N PHE A 45 16.46 -4.76 0.88
CA PHE A 45 16.03 -4.83 2.28
C PHE A 45 15.66 -3.44 2.82
N GLU A 46 14.48 -2.98 2.44
CA GLU A 46 13.85 -1.75 2.94
C GLU A 46 12.95 -2.05 4.15
N GLU A 47 12.73 -1.04 5.00
CA GLU A 47 11.86 -1.16 6.17
C GLU A 47 10.40 -1.41 5.75
N GLU A 48 9.76 -2.44 6.32
CA GLU A 48 8.42 -2.84 5.92
C GLU A 48 7.36 -1.96 6.58
N THR A 49 6.96 -0.90 5.90
CA THR A 49 5.86 -0.03 6.35
C THR A 49 4.61 -0.20 5.48
N ILE A 50 3.43 0.14 6.01
CA ILE A 50 2.20 0.24 5.19
C ILE A 50 2.42 1.13 3.96
N ALA A 51 3.08 2.28 4.14
CA ALA A 51 3.36 3.20 3.05
C ALA A 51 4.27 2.54 2.00
N TYR A 52 5.28 1.78 2.45
CA TYR A 52 6.11 1.02 1.54
C TYR A 52 5.31 -0.04 0.78
N LEU A 53 4.65 -0.95 1.48
CA LEU A 53 3.93 -2.07 0.87
C LEU A 53 2.85 -1.63 -0.11
N PHE A 54 2.07 -0.60 0.22
CA PHE A 54 0.90 -0.20 -0.56
C PHE A 54 1.10 1.03 -1.45
N LEU A 55 2.13 1.85 -1.24
CA LEU A 55 2.37 3.04 -2.07
C LEU A 55 3.69 3.05 -2.83
N THR A 56 4.80 2.74 -2.18
CA THR A 56 6.13 3.02 -2.76
C THR A 56 6.89 1.78 -3.22
N SER A 57 6.49 0.58 -2.81
CA SER A 57 7.13 -0.68 -3.21
C SER A 57 7.06 -0.88 -4.72
N LEU A 58 8.05 -1.61 -5.25
CA LEU A 58 8.07 -1.98 -6.67
C LEU A 58 6.81 -2.78 -7.06
N ILE A 59 6.30 -3.62 -6.16
CA ILE A 59 5.08 -4.39 -6.40
C ILE A 59 3.87 -3.45 -6.47
N ALA A 60 3.71 -2.52 -5.52
CA ALA A 60 2.63 -1.54 -5.54
C ALA A 60 2.65 -0.70 -6.82
N GLN A 61 3.83 -0.21 -7.23
CA GLN A 61 3.97 0.55 -8.46
C GLN A 61 3.60 -0.28 -9.71
N LYS A 62 4.07 -1.53 -9.80
CA LYS A 62 3.71 -2.44 -10.90
C LYS A 62 2.21 -2.71 -10.95
N LEU A 63 1.58 -2.95 -9.79
CA LEU A 63 0.15 -3.22 -9.68
C LEU A 63 -0.66 -2.00 -10.11
N CYS A 64 -0.34 -0.82 -9.57
CA CYS A 64 -1.01 0.42 -9.90
C CYS A 64 -0.84 0.78 -11.38
N ARG A 65 0.34 0.59 -11.97
CA ARG A 65 0.55 0.80 -13.41
C ARG A 65 -0.31 -0.13 -14.25
N LYS A 66 -0.45 -1.41 -13.87
CA LYS A 66 -1.35 -2.35 -14.55
C LYS A 66 -2.80 -1.84 -14.49
N PHE A 67 -3.29 -1.48 -13.31
CA PHE A 67 -4.65 -0.94 -13.17
C PHE A 67 -4.86 0.36 -13.94
N ALA A 68 -3.90 1.28 -13.88
CA ALA A 68 -3.97 2.55 -14.61
C ALA A 68 -3.99 2.33 -16.12
N THR A 69 -3.24 1.34 -16.63
CA THR A 69 -3.31 0.94 -18.04
C THR A 69 -4.71 0.46 -18.41
N TYR A 70 -5.34 -0.39 -17.58
CA TYR A 70 -6.72 -0.82 -17.79
C TYR A 70 -7.73 0.35 -17.73
N ALA A 71 -7.51 1.31 -16.84
CA ALA A 71 -8.35 2.48 -16.67
C ALA A 71 -8.04 3.61 -17.67
N SER A 72 -7.07 3.43 -18.59
CA SER A 72 -6.59 4.47 -19.50
C SER A 72 -6.12 5.76 -18.81
N VAL A 73 -5.63 5.65 -17.58
CA VAL A 73 -5.06 6.75 -16.80
C VAL A 73 -3.55 6.78 -17.04
N GLN A 74 -3.03 7.89 -17.56
CA GLN A 74 -1.58 8.10 -17.64
C GLN A 74 -1.01 8.39 -16.26
N MET A 75 -0.30 7.43 -15.67
CA MET A 75 0.47 7.67 -14.45
C MET A 75 1.77 8.40 -14.82
N GLN A 76 1.83 9.71 -14.57
CA GLN A 76 3.06 10.49 -14.59
C GLN A 76 3.61 10.59 -13.14
N GLY A 77 4.61 9.77 -12.83
CA GLY A 77 5.25 9.75 -11.50
C GLY A 77 4.83 8.58 -10.60
N GLY A 78 5.31 8.58 -9.35
CA GLY A 78 5.02 7.53 -8.37
C GLY A 78 3.61 7.66 -7.79
N LEU A 79 3.02 6.56 -7.29
CA LEU A 79 1.65 6.53 -6.74
C LEU A 79 1.42 7.61 -5.67
N LYS A 80 2.42 7.85 -4.82
CA LYS A 80 2.40 8.88 -3.78
C LYS A 80 2.18 10.28 -4.34
N GLN A 81 2.80 10.62 -5.47
CA GLN A 81 2.66 11.93 -6.12
C GLN A 81 1.25 12.10 -6.71
N MET A 82 0.68 11.04 -7.29
CA MET A 82 -0.69 11.09 -7.82
C MET A 82 -1.73 11.30 -6.73
N ILE A 83 -1.62 10.61 -5.59
CA ILE A 83 -2.56 10.77 -4.46
C ILE A 83 -2.48 12.18 -3.87
N GLN A 84 -1.31 12.83 -3.89
CA GLN A 84 -1.16 14.22 -3.44
C GLN A 84 -1.72 15.24 -4.44
N SER A 85 -1.88 14.87 -5.71
CA SER A 85 -2.39 15.74 -6.78
C SER A 85 -3.90 15.62 -7.02
N TRP A 86 -4.56 14.65 -6.39
CA TRP A 86 -6.01 14.44 -6.39
C TRP A 86 -6.66 15.13 -5.20
#